data_AF-E2ZMZ9-F1
#
_entry.id   AF-E2ZMZ9-F1
#
_cell.length_a   1.000
_cell.length_b   1.000
_cell.length_c   1.000
_cell.angle_alpha   90.00
_cell.angle_beta   90.00
_cell.angle_gamma   90.00
#
_symmetry.space_group_name_H-M   'P 1'
#
loop_
_entity.id
_entity.type
_entity.pdbx_description
1 polymer ?
#
loop_
_entity_poly.entity_id
_entity_poly.type
_entity_poly.pdbx_seq_one_letter_code
_entity_poly.pdbx_strand_id
1 'polypeptide(L)'
;MTMDVITKDVRALAKKELAAANRRFRMFASPHEGYAVIREELDELVDEVRKLHFGLTIQLWRNVKRNEPMKREHLNLIYDTAIHAAVEAIQLAAMVKKYERSQRHNWPGGKVPDYGTEPAPLEKKGGKTA
;
A
#
# COMPACT_ATOMS: atom_id res chain seq x y z
N MET A 1 -21.61 8.48 15.02
CA MET A 1 -20.52 8.32 14.03
C MET A 1 -21.04 8.82 12.71
N THR A 2 -20.43 9.86 12.16
CA THR A 2 -20.76 10.43 10.85
C THR A 2 -20.70 9.31 9.81
N MET A 3 -21.83 9.04 9.14
CA MET A 3 -21.88 8.04 8.09
C MET A 3 -21.09 8.61 6.91
N ASP A 4 -19.86 8.11 6.72
CA ASP A 4 -19.02 8.49 5.59
C ASP A 4 -19.79 8.22 4.30
N VAL A 5 -20.14 9.30 3.60
CA VAL A 5 -20.97 9.31 2.39
C VAL A 5 -20.37 8.40 1.30
N ILE A 6 -19.05 8.23 1.29
CA ILE A 6 -18.34 7.55 0.21
C ILE A 6 -17.67 6.24 0.60
N THR A 7 -17.56 5.88 1.89
CA THR A 7 -16.87 4.64 2.32
C THR A 7 -17.41 3.40 1.60
N LYS A 8 -18.73 3.31 1.40
CA LYS A 8 -19.34 2.15 0.72
C LYS A 8 -18.86 2.04 -0.73
N ASP A 9 -18.78 3.17 -1.43
CA ASP A 9 -18.39 3.25 -2.83
C ASP A 9 -16.89 2.97 -2.98
N VAL A 10 -16.06 3.53 -2.10
CA VAL A 10 -14.61 3.24 -2.04
C VAL A 10 -14.36 1.75 -1.81
N ARG A 11 -15.10 1.10 -0.90
CA ARG A 11 -14.99 -0.36 -0.70
C ARG A 11 -15.44 -1.15 -1.93
N ALA A 12 -16.44 -0.66 -2.67
CA ALA A 12 -16.87 -1.29 -3.92
C ALA A 12 -15.80 -1.16 -5.02
N LEU A 13 -15.15 0.01 -5.13
CA LEU A 13 -14.04 0.24 -6.04
C LEU A 13 -12.83 -0.66 -5.71
N ALA A 14 -12.46 -0.81 -4.43
CA ALA A 14 -11.38 -1.73 -4.04
C ALA A 14 -11.70 -3.20 -4.40
N LYS A 15 -12.97 -3.62 -4.29
CA LYS A 15 -13.40 -4.95 -4.75
C LYS A 15 -13.30 -5.08 -6.28
N LYS A 16 -13.66 -4.03 -7.02
CA LYS A 16 -13.54 -3.99 -8.49
C LYS A 16 -12.09 -4.12 -8.92
N GLU A 17 -11.19 -3.38 -8.26
CA GLU A 17 -9.75 -3.40 -8.54
C GLU A 17 -9.15 -4.77 -8.24
N LEU A 18 -9.47 -5.35 -7.07
CA LEU A 18 -9.07 -6.71 -6.73
C LEU A 18 -9.54 -7.75 -7.76
N ALA A 19 -10.77 -7.62 -8.24
CA ALA A 19 -11.29 -8.50 -9.28
C ALA A 19 -10.56 -8.32 -10.62
N ALA A 20 -10.18 -7.09 -10.97
CA ALA A 20 -9.37 -6.81 -12.16
C ALA A 20 -7.97 -7.41 -12.06
N ALA A 21 -7.28 -7.19 -10.94
CA ALA A 21 -5.96 -7.75 -10.67
C ALA A 21 -5.94 -9.28 -10.70
N ASN A 22 -6.99 -9.94 -10.20
CA ASN A 22 -7.10 -11.41 -10.22
C ASN A 22 -7.46 -11.99 -11.60
N ARG A 23 -8.08 -11.20 -12.49
CA ARG A 23 -8.28 -11.60 -13.89
C ARG A 23 -6.99 -11.53 -14.69
N ARG A 24 -6.16 -10.53 -14.40
CA ARG A 24 -4.92 -10.26 -15.14
C ARG A 24 -3.73 -11.07 -14.62
N PHE A 25 -3.67 -11.32 -13.32
CA PHE A 25 -2.55 -11.99 -12.67
C PHE A 25 -3.04 -13.06 -11.71
N ARG A 26 -2.26 -14.14 -11.57
CA ARG A 26 -2.50 -15.17 -10.56
C ARG A 26 -2.49 -14.57 -9.14
N MET A 27 -3.00 -15.35 -8.19
CA MET A 27 -2.79 -15.09 -6.76
C MET A 27 -1.29 -15.07 -6.45
N PHE A 28 -0.90 -14.29 -5.45
CA PHE A 28 0.52 -14.21 -5.09
C PHE A 28 1.04 -15.58 -4.65
N ALA A 29 2.28 -15.88 -4.98
CA ALA A 29 2.91 -17.19 -4.74
C ALA A 29 3.78 -17.24 -3.48
N SER A 30 4.23 -16.10 -2.93
CA SER A 30 4.91 -16.04 -1.63
C SER A 30 4.70 -14.70 -0.89
N PRO A 31 4.89 -14.66 0.45
CA PRO A 31 4.87 -13.42 1.22
C PRO A 31 5.74 -12.30 0.63
N HIS A 32 6.90 -12.64 0.08
CA HIS A 32 7.81 -11.68 -0.57
C HIS A 32 7.21 -11.05 -1.83
N GLU A 33 6.60 -11.87 -2.70
CA GLU A 33 5.90 -11.36 -3.91
C GLU A 33 4.74 -10.45 -3.51
N GLY A 34 3.93 -10.88 -2.55
CA GLY A 34 2.80 -10.08 -2.08
C GLY A 34 3.23 -8.77 -1.43
N TYR A 35 4.29 -8.78 -0.63
CA TYR A 35 4.86 -7.57 -0.04
C TYR A 35 5.43 -6.64 -1.10
N ALA A 36 6.17 -7.15 -2.09
CA ALA A 36 6.74 -6.34 -3.15
C ALA A 36 5.67 -5.56 -3.92
N VAL A 37 4.58 -6.23 -4.30
CA VAL A 37 3.45 -5.57 -5.01
C VAL A 37 2.75 -4.56 -4.10
N ILE A 38 2.47 -4.90 -2.83
CA ILE A 38 1.89 -3.94 -1.88
C ILE A 38 2.80 -2.72 -1.70
N ARG A 39 4.12 -2.93 -1.68
CA ARG A 39 5.10 -1.86 -1.52
C ARG A 39 5.11 -0.92 -2.74
N GLU A 40 5.00 -1.48 -3.94
CA GLU A 40 4.90 -0.70 -5.18
C GLU A 40 3.71 0.25 -5.14
N GLU A 41 2.50 -0.25 -4.85
CA GLU A 41 1.28 0.57 -4.74
C GLU A 41 1.38 1.63 -3.63
N LEU A 42 2.09 1.31 -2.53
CA LEU A 42 2.34 2.27 -1.46
C LEU A 42 3.28 3.39 -1.90
N ASP A 43 4.36 3.04 -2.63
CA ASP A 43 5.32 4.03 -3.12
C ASP A 43 4.64 4.96 -4.15
N GLU A 44 3.79 4.43 -5.04
CA GLU A 44 2.96 5.22 -5.97
C GLU A 44 2.01 6.19 -5.23
N LEU A 45 1.28 5.69 -4.23
CA LEU A 45 0.43 6.52 -3.37
C LEU A 45 1.23 7.64 -2.69
N VAL A 46 2.40 7.30 -2.13
CA VAL A 46 3.25 8.28 -1.45
C VAL A 46 3.74 9.35 -2.42
N ASP A 47 4.08 8.98 -3.65
CA ASP A 47 4.51 9.93 -4.67
C ASP A 47 3.38 10.88 -5.09
N GLU A 48 2.15 10.41 -5.25
CA GLU A 48 0.99 11.28 -5.50
C GLU A 48 0.71 12.22 -4.31
N VAL A 49 0.81 11.71 -3.07
CA VAL A 49 0.67 12.54 -1.86
C VAL A 49 1.78 13.60 -1.77
N ARG A 50 3.01 13.29 -2.17
CA ARG A 50 4.11 14.27 -2.24
C ARG A 50 3.82 15.37 -3.27
N LYS A 51 3.32 15.00 -4.46
CA LYS A 51 2.91 15.96 -5.50
C LYS A 51 1.79 16.88 -4.99
N LEU A 52 0.79 16.34 -4.30
CA LEU A 52 -0.27 17.12 -3.64
C LEU A 52 0.27 18.08 -2.60
N HIS A 53 1.12 17.58 -1.71
CA HIS A 53 1.76 18.40 -0.69
C HIS A 53 2.49 19.57 -1.33
N PHE A 54 3.27 19.34 -2.39
CA PHE A 54 3.95 20.39 -3.14
C PHE A 54 2.97 21.41 -3.76
N GLY A 55 1.91 20.94 -4.44
CA GLY A 55 0.91 21.80 -5.05
C GLY A 55 0.19 22.71 -4.05
N LEU A 56 -0.19 22.17 -2.88
CA LEU A 56 -0.94 22.90 -1.86
C LEU A 56 -0.04 23.80 -0.99
N THR A 57 1.04 23.24 -0.43
CA THR A 57 1.83 23.92 0.60
C THR A 57 2.86 24.89 0.05
N ILE A 58 3.28 24.70 -1.21
CA ILE A 58 4.28 25.55 -1.85
C ILE A 58 3.61 26.45 -2.88
N GLN A 59 2.91 25.89 -3.86
CA GLN A 59 2.39 26.69 -4.96
C GLN A 59 1.15 27.50 -4.57
N LEU A 60 0.10 26.84 -4.08
CA LEU A 60 -1.16 27.52 -3.72
C LEU A 60 -0.92 28.50 -2.59
N TRP A 61 -0.21 28.08 -1.55
CA TRP A 61 0.15 28.95 -0.44
C TRP A 61 0.95 30.19 -0.87
N ARG A 62 1.90 30.07 -1.81
CA ARG A 62 2.65 31.22 -2.32
C ARG A 62 1.75 32.25 -3.00
N ASN A 63 0.77 31.80 -3.78
CA ASN A 63 -0.19 32.69 -4.45
C ASN A 63 -1.10 33.39 -3.43
N VAL A 64 -1.60 32.65 -2.43
CA VAL A 64 -2.38 33.21 -1.31
C VAL A 64 -1.60 34.31 -0.60
N LYS A 65 -0.31 34.09 -0.29
CA LYS A 65 0.55 35.12 0.34
C LYS A 65 0.77 36.35 -0.52
N ARG A 66 0.63 36.23 -1.85
CA ARG A 66 0.72 37.35 -2.80
C ARG A 66 -0.63 38.01 -3.08
N ASN A 67 -1.71 37.51 -2.48
CA ASN A 67 -3.08 37.90 -2.80
C ASN A 67 -3.42 37.73 -4.29
N GLU A 68 -2.82 36.72 -4.93
CA GLU A 68 -3.01 36.39 -6.33
C GLU A 68 -3.82 35.09 -6.46
N PRO A 69 -4.82 35.01 -7.34
CA PRO A 69 -5.51 33.75 -7.59
C PRO A 69 -4.59 32.77 -8.33
N MET A 70 -4.69 31.49 -7.99
CA MET A 70 -4.05 30.44 -8.76
C MET A 70 -4.77 30.23 -10.11
N LYS A 71 -4.00 30.05 -11.17
CA LYS A 71 -4.54 29.69 -12.50
C LYS A 71 -5.37 28.40 -12.41
N ARG A 72 -6.49 28.37 -13.13
CA ARG A 72 -7.39 27.21 -13.18
C ARG A 72 -6.67 25.92 -13.56
N GLU A 73 -5.73 25.99 -14.48
CA GLU A 73 -4.93 24.85 -14.94
C GLU A 73 -4.15 24.19 -13.79
N HIS A 74 -3.57 24.98 -12.89
CA HIS A 74 -2.85 24.46 -11.72
C HIS A 74 -3.82 23.87 -10.67
N LEU A 75 -5.00 24.47 -10.51
CA LEU A 75 -6.03 23.91 -9.63
C LEU A 75 -6.54 22.57 -10.16
N ASN A 76 -6.74 22.45 -11.47
CA ASN A 76 -7.11 21.18 -12.11
C ASN A 76 -6.02 20.13 -11.89
N LEU A 77 -4.73 20.49 -12.03
CA LEU A 77 -3.63 19.56 -11.77
C LEU A 77 -3.65 19.05 -10.31
N ILE A 78 -3.87 19.92 -9.33
CA ILE A 78 -3.99 19.54 -7.92
C ILE A 78 -5.19 18.59 -7.72
N TYR A 79 -6.33 18.90 -8.36
CA TYR A 79 -7.50 18.03 -8.32
C TYR A 79 -7.22 16.64 -8.91
N ASP A 80 -6.62 16.56 -10.11
CA ASP A 80 -6.32 15.30 -10.77
C ASP A 80 -5.32 14.47 -9.94
N THR A 81 -4.32 15.12 -9.35
CA THR A 81 -3.35 14.46 -8.44
C THR A 81 -4.05 13.92 -7.19
N ALA A 82 -5.10 14.60 -6.69
CA ALA A 82 -5.89 14.12 -5.55
C ALA A 82 -6.71 12.88 -5.92
N ILE A 83 -7.27 12.87 -7.12
CA ILE A 83 -7.95 11.70 -7.67
C ILE A 83 -6.97 10.54 -7.85
N HIS A 84 -5.77 10.78 -8.39
CA HIS A 84 -4.75 9.73 -8.53
C HIS A 84 -4.34 9.16 -7.18
N ALA A 85 -4.07 10.00 -6.16
CA ALA A 85 -3.79 9.51 -4.82
C ALA A 85 -4.93 8.62 -4.25
N ALA A 86 -6.19 8.98 -4.51
CA ALA A 86 -7.32 8.14 -4.08
C ALA A 86 -7.38 6.80 -4.85
N VAL A 87 -7.03 6.81 -6.12
CA VAL A 87 -6.92 5.61 -6.97
C VAL A 87 -5.81 4.69 -6.49
N GLU A 88 -4.60 5.20 -6.23
CA GLU A 88 -3.50 4.38 -5.69
C GLU A 88 -3.82 3.82 -4.30
N ALA A 89 -4.51 4.58 -3.45
CA ALA A 89 -4.97 4.06 -2.15
C ALA A 89 -5.99 2.91 -2.31
N ILE A 90 -6.83 2.95 -3.34
CA ILE A 90 -7.79 1.88 -3.66
C ILE A 90 -7.06 0.64 -4.18
N GLN A 91 -6.06 0.81 -5.05
CA GLN A 91 -5.22 -0.29 -5.53
C GLN A 91 -4.42 -0.93 -4.38
N LEU A 92 -3.81 -0.13 -3.52
CA LEU A 92 -3.16 -0.59 -2.30
C LEU A 92 -4.12 -1.43 -1.43
N ALA A 93 -5.33 -0.93 -1.19
CA ALA A 93 -6.35 -1.67 -0.44
C ALA A 93 -6.73 -3.00 -1.13
N ALA A 94 -6.81 -3.01 -2.46
CA ALA A 94 -7.05 -4.20 -3.25
C ALA A 94 -5.90 -5.22 -3.12
N MET A 95 -4.64 -4.77 -3.20
CA MET A 95 -3.46 -5.66 -3.10
C MET A 95 -3.30 -6.24 -1.70
N VAL A 96 -3.60 -5.47 -0.65
CA VAL A 96 -3.69 -5.99 0.73
C VAL A 96 -4.74 -7.10 0.83
N LYS A 97 -5.92 -6.93 0.19
CA LYS A 97 -6.93 -7.99 0.15
C LYS A 97 -6.55 -9.18 -0.72
N LYS A 98 -5.77 -8.97 -1.78
CA LYS A 98 -5.19 -10.06 -2.57
C LYS A 98 -4.20 -10.88 -1.74
N TYR A 99 -3.36 -10.21 -0.93
CA TYR A 99 -2.43 -10.84 -0.01
C TYR A 99 -3.14 -11.71 1.02
N GLU A 100 -4.12 -11.17 1.74
CA GLU A 100 -4.94 -11.92 2.70
C GLU A 100 -5.54 -13.19 2.07
N ARG A 101 -6.11 -13.05 0.87
CA ARG A 101 -6.69 -14.19 0.15
C ARG A 101 -5.64 -15.22 -0.24
N SER A 102 -4.45 -14.78 -0.67
CA SER A 102 -3.34 -15.68 -1.01
C SER A 102 -2.89 -16.49 0.22
N GLN A 103 -2.89 -15.89 1.42
CA GLN A 103 -2.64 -16.59 2.69
C GLN A 103 -3.60 -17.71 2.98
N ARG A 104 -4.90 -17.49 2.76
CA ARG A 104 -5.91 -18.53 2.99
C ARG A 104 -5.85 -19.71 2.02
N HIS A 105 -5.21 -19.54 0.87
CA HIS A 105 -5.07 -20.59 -0.15
C HIS A 105 -3.71 -21.31 -0.06
N ASN A 106 -3.04 -21.26 1.09
CA ASN A 106 -1.77 -21.93 1.36
C ASN A 106 -0.75 -21.74 0.21
N TRP A 107 -0.53 -20.48 -0.18
CA TRP A 107 0.40 -20.02 -1.23
C TRP A 107 1.25 -21.14 -1.87
N PRO A 108 1.23 -21.35 -3.19
CA PRO A 108 1.99 -22.45 -3.80
C PRO A 108 3.50 -22.42 -3.54
N GLY A 109 4.08 -21.26 -3.16
CA GLY A 109 5.48 -21.11 -2.70
C GLY A 109 5.67 -21.09 -1.18
N GLY A 110 4.64 -21.41 -0.40
CA GLY A 110 4.58 -21.36 1.07
C GLY A 110 5.24 -22.51 1.81
N LYS A 111 5.92 -23.43 1.12
CA LYS A 111 6.94 -24.29 1.77
C LYS A 111 8.24 -23.49 1.93
N VAL A 112 8.18 -22.38 2.65
CA VAL A 112 9.39 -21.81 3.25
C VAL A 112 9.81 -22.75 4.38
N PRO A 113 11.08 -23.18 4.48
CA PRO A 113 11.55 -23.93 5.64
C PRO A 113 11.20 -23.15 6.89
N ASP A 114 10.69 -23.84 7.90
CA ASP A 114 10.58 -23.32 9.25
C ASP A 114 12.00 -22.94 9.70
N TYR A 115 12.36 -21.67 9.56
CA TYR A 115 13.53 -21.11 10.24
C TYR A 115 13.11 -20.95 11.69
N GLY A 116 13.09 -22.10 12.39
CA GLY A 116 12.56 -22.27 13.72
C GLY A 116 12.92 -21.10 14.63
N THR A 117 11.89 -20.58 15.29
CA THR A 117 12.04 -19.72 16.45
C THR A 117 12.92 -20.40 17.49
N GLU A 118 13.96 -19.64 17.89
CA GLU A 118 14.95 -19.86 18.95
C GLU A 118 16.22 -20.66 18.59
N PRO A 119 17.41 -20.03 18.63
CA PRO A 119 18.66 -20.79 18.61
C PRO A 119 18.73 -21.69 19.85
N ALA A 120 19.10 -22.96 19.63
CA ALA A 120 19.26 -23.94 20.70
C ALA A 120 20.18 -23.39 21.82
N PRO A 121 19.83 -23.57 23.12
CA PRO A 121 20.68 -23.13 24.21
C PRO A 121 22.04 -23.80 24.13
N LEU A 122 23.11 -22.99 24.23
CA LEU A 122 24.48 -23.48 24.26
C LEU A 122 24.66 -24.50 25.40
N GLU A 123 24.97 -25.74 25.06
CA GLU A 123 25.32 -26.76 26.03
C GLU A 123 26.53 -26.28 26.84
N LYS A 124 26.33 -26.08 28.15
CA LYS A 124 27.45 -25.93 29.09
C LYS A 124 28.23 -27.24 29.07
N LYS A 125 29.44 -27.22 28.50
CA LYS A 125 30.43 -28.29 28.71
C LYS A 125 30.76 -28.33 30.21
N GLY A 126 30.04 -29.19 30.93
CA GLY A 126 30.37 -29.59 32.29
C GLY A 126 31.72 -30.29 32.28
N GLY A 127 32.62 -29.80 33.13
CA GLY A 127 33.93 -30.42 33.33
C GLY A 127 33.81 -31.85 33.83
N LYS A 128 34.83 -32.65 33.51
CA LYS A 128 35.22 -33.80 34.31
C LYS A 128 36.71 -33.68 34.64
N THR A 129 36.90 -33.55 35.93
CA THR A 129 38.05 -33.92 36.75
C THR A 129 38.78 -35.18 36.26
N ALA A 130 40.11 -35.10 36.24
CA ALA A 130 41.02 -36.20 36.56
C ALA A 130 42.18 -35.62 37.36
#